data_AF-A0A2N6IK87-F1
#
_entry.id   AF-A0A2N6IK87-F1
#
_cell.length_a   1.000
_cell.length_b   1.000
_cell.length_c   1.000
_cell.angle_alpha   90.00
_cell.angle_beta   90.00
_cell.angle_gamma   90.00
#
_symmetry.space_group_name_H-M   'P 1'
#
loop_
_entity.id
_entity.type
_entity.pdbx_description
1 polymer ?
#
loop_
_entity_poly.entity_id
_entity_poly.type
_entity_poly.pdbx_seq_one_letter_code
_entity_poly.pdbx_strand_id
1 'polypeptide(L)'
;MLPLFRAALPPLATAAPQVLASVFAFSSGTASAFEDYHFGISCLLGEVSEDAPEEVALLVSVTGLGAGARLNAKVVWGQPSGLVEMQTELQDGELPALHAALPRLLACLQQAACRGRPGVTGT
;
A
#
# COMPACT_ATOMS: atom_id res chain seq x y z
N MET A 1 10.41 -10.06 1.27
CA MET A 1 9.26 -9.17 0.99
C MET A 1 9.33 -8.49 -0.37
N LEU A 2 10.32 -7.64 -0.68
CA LEU A 2 10.39 -6.93 -1.98
C LEU A 2 10.23 -7.81 -3.23
N PRO A 3 10.79 -9.04 -3.31
CA PRO A 3 10.53 -9.93 -4.43
C PRO A 3 9.06 -10.28 -4.65
N LEU A 4 8.27 -10.40 -3.56
CA LEU A 4 6.84 -10.72 -3.64
C LEU A 4 6.04 -9.54 -4.21
N PHE A 5 6.34 -8.32 -3.79
CA PHE A 5 5.72 -7.12 -4.37
C PHE A 5 6.09 -6.95 -5.84
N ARG A 6 7.35 -7.22 -6.21
CA ARG A 6 7.78 -7.21 -7.62
C ARG A 6 7.05 -8.25 -8.46
N ALA A 7 6.84 -9.45 -7.92
CA ALA A 7 6.07 -10.51 -8.59
C ALA A 7 4.59 -10.16 -8.78
N ALA A 8 4.05 -9.25 -7.97
CA ALA A 8 2.68 -8.77 -8.10
C ALA A 8 2.51 -7.65 -9.15
N LEU A 9 3.60 -7.05 -9.67
CA LEU A 9 3.50 -5.98 -10.67
C LEU A 9 2.91 -6.46 -12.01
N PRO A 10 3.34 -7.58 -12.64
CA PRO A 10 2.77 -8.02 -13.90
C PRO A 10 1.25 -8.26 -13.90
N PRO A 11 0.66 -8.99 -12.92
CA PRO A 11 -0.79 -9.16 -12.88
C PRO A 11 -1.53 -7.86 -12.58
N LEU A 12 -0.93 -6.92 -11.85
CA LEU A 12 -1.52 -5.61 -11.59
C LEU A 12 -1.53 -4.74 -12.84
N ALA A 13 -0.41 -4.67 -13.57
CA ALA A 13 -0.30 -3.94 -14.84
C ALA A 13 -1.24 -4.53 -15.91
N THR A 14 -1.47 -5.85 -15.89
CA THR A 14 -2.44 -6.51 -16.80
C THR A 14 -3.88 -6.11 -16.49
N ALA A 15 -4.24 -6.02 -15.20
CA ALA A 15 -5.61 -5.71 -14.78
C ALA A 15 -5.95 -4.21 -14.83
N ALA A 16 -4.97 -3.35 -14.60
CA ALA A 16 -5.11 -1.89 -14.63
C ALA A 16 -4.06 -1.28 -15.57
N PRO A 17 -4.17 -1.46 -16.90
CA PRO A 17 -3.17 -0.96 -17.85
C PRO A 17 -3.04 0.58 -17.87
N GLN A 18 -4.01 1.29 -17.30
CA GLN A 18 -4.03 2.75 -17.20
C GLN A 18 -3.20 3.32 -16.04
N VAL A 19 -2.66 2.47 -15.13
CA VAL A 19 -1.87 2.94 -13.98
C VAL A 19 -0.40 2.62 -14.15
N LEU A 20 0.46 3.46 -13.60
CA LEU A 20 1.89 3.18 -13.47
C LEU A 20 2.16 2.58 -12.10
N ALA A 21 2.40 1.27 -12.07
CA ALA A 21 2.67 0.54 -10.84
C ALA A 21 4.17 0.39 -10.57
N SER A 22 4.60 0.71 -9.35
CA SER A 22 6.00 0.58 -8.93
C SER A 22 6.13 0.11 -7.49
N VAL A 23 7.23 -0.60 -7.20
CA VAL A 23 7.59 -0.97 -5.84
C VAL A 23 8.43 0.15 -5.23
N PHE A 24 8.08 0.58 -4.03
CA PHE A 24 8.84 1.58 -3.27
C PHE A 24 9.31 1.02 -1.93
N ALA A 25 10.34 1.65 -1.37
CA ALA A 25 10.71 1.50 0.02
C ALA A 25 11.46 2.76 0.51
N PHE A 26 11.11 3.27 1.68
CA PHE A 26 11.74 4.43 2.29
C PHE A 26 11.67 4.36 3.82
N SER A 27 12.64 4.97 4.49
CA SER A 27 12.59 5.19 5.94
C SER A 27 11.93 6.53 6.25
N SER A 28 11.25 6.62 7.39
CA SER A 28 10.78 7.89 7.96
C SER A 28 11.10 7.95 9.46
N GLY A 29 11.00 9.15 10.05
CA GLY A 29 11.35 9.40 11.45
C GLY A 29 12.34 10.54 11.63
N THR A 30 12.41 11.06 12.85
CA THR A 30 13.25 12.23 13.20
C THR A 30 14.39 11.86 14.16
N ALA A 31 14.28 10.72 14.85
CA ALA A 31 15.27 10.27 15.82
C ALA A 31 16.32 9.32 15.20
N SER A 32 15.95 8.49 14.22
CA SER A 32 16.89 7.66 13.45
C SER A 32 16.31 7.18 12.12
N ALA A 33 17.17 6.78 11.17
CA ALA A 33 16.78 6.18 9.90
C ALA A 33 16.06 4.81 10.03
N PHE A 34 15.90 4.31 11.26
CA PHE A 34 15.28 3.03 11.59
C PHE A 34 14.10 3.20 12.56
N GLU A 35 13.54 4.40 12.66
CA GLU A 35 12.37 4.63 13.51
C GLU A 35 11.14 4.00 12.86
N ASP A 36 10.87 4.38 11.61
CA ASP A 36 9.83 3.80 10.78
C ASP A 36 10.39 3.41 9.40
N TYR A 37 9.95 2.26 8.89
CA TYR A 37 10.31 1.79 7.55
C TYR A 37 9.05 1.44 6.78
N HIS A 38 8.94 1.96 5.55
CA HIS A 38 7.78 1.79 4.71
C HIS A 38 8.17 1.11 3.39
N PHE A 39 7.35 0.18 2.93
CA PHE A 39 7.52 -0.45 1.62
C PHE A 39 6.18 -0.94 1.07
N GLY A 40 6.12 -1.12 -0.25
CA GLY A 40 4.94 -1.69 -0.88
C GLY A 40 4.85 -1.39 -2.36
N ILE A 41 3.63 -1.22 -2.88
CA ILE A 41 3.36 -0.90 -4.29
C ILE A 41 2.56 0.39 -4.34
N SER A 42 3.02 1.37 -5.11
CA SER A 42 2.22 2.54 -5.49
C SER A 42 1.71 2.36 -6.92
N CYS A 43 0.44 2.69 -7.13
CA CYS A 43 -0.21 2.74 -8.43
C CYS A 43 -0.57 4.20 -8.72
N LEU A 44 0.24 4.87 -9.54
CA LEU A 44 -0.06 6.21 -10.01
C LEU A 44 -1.13 6.13 -11.09
N LEU A 45 -2.24 6.83 -10.87
CA LEU A 45 -3.34 6.95 -11.81
C LEU A 45 -2.92 7.90 -12.95
N GLY A 46 -3.54 7.75 -14.11
CA GLY A 46 -3.36 8.70 -15.22
C GLY A 46 -3.94 10.08 -14.91
N GLU A 47 -4.26 10.87 -15.93
CA GLU A 47 -4.84 12.21 -15.76
C GLU A 47 -6.10 12.16 -14.86
N VAL A 48 -5.97 12.69 -13.65
CA VAL A 48 -7.06 12.87 -12.67
C VAL A 48 -7.28 14.36 -12.42
N SER A 49 -8.49 14.72 -11.99
CA SER A 49 -8.79 16.09 -11.55
C SER A 49 -7.99 16.46 -10.30
N GLU A 50 -7.71 17.75 -10.09
CA GLU A 50 -7.00 18.25 -8.90
C GLU A 50 -7.65 17.82 -7.56
N ASP A 51 -8.97 17.60 -7.55
CA ASP A 51 -9.73 17.17 -6.37
C ASP A 51 -9.75 15.63 -6.18
N ALA A 52 -9.06 14.87 -7.03
CA ALA A 52 -9.02 13.41 -6.98
C ALA A 52 -7.63 12.92 -6.57
N PRO A 53 -7.55 11.79 -5.85
CA PRO A 53 -6.25 11.22 -5.51
C PRO A 53 -5.52 10.73 -6.75
N GLU A 54 -4.25 11.09 -6.87
CA GLU A 54 -3.39 10.69 -7.99
C GLU A 54 -2.85 9.27 -7.83
N GLU A 55 -2.94 8.69 -6.64
CA GLU A 55 -2.41 7.36 -6.37
C GLU A 55 -3.30 6.52 -5.45
N VAL A 56 -3.16 5.21 -5.60
CA VAL A 56 -3.54 4.23 -4.58
C VAL A 56 -2.35 3.32 -4.30
N ALA A 57 -2.04 3.12 -3.03
CA ALA A 57 -0.87 2.38 -2.60
C ALA A 57 -1.20 1.30 -1.59
N LEU A 58 -0.59 0.12 -1.77
CA LEU A 58 -0.40 -0.83 -0.69
C LEU A 58 0.83 -0.39 0.10
N LEU A 59 0.63 0.09 1.32
CA LEU A 59 1.67 0.55 2.23
C LEU A 59 1.81 -0.44 3.39
N VAL A 60 2.99 -1.03 3.53
CA VAL A 60 3.41 -1.76 4.73
C VAL A 60 4.35 -0.88 5.52
N SER A 61 4.03 -0.65 6.79
CA SER A 61 4.83 0.15 7.73
C SER A 61 5.35 -0.75 8.83
N VAL A 62 6.64 -0.65 9.11
CA VAL A 62 7.33 -1.31 10.22
C VAL A 62 7.72 -0.22 11.20
N THR A 63 7.20 -0.30 12.42
CA THR A 63 7.46 0.69 13.48
C THR A 63 8.12 0.00 14.68
N GLY A 64 8.86 0.75 15.49
CA GLY A 64 9.41 0.22 16.75
C GLY A 64 10.54 -0.80 16.57
N LEU A 65 11.35 -0.66 15.51
CA LEU A 65 12.46 -1.58 15.20
C LEU A 65 13.44 -1.80 16.37
N GLY A 66 13.56 -0.84 17.30
CA GLY A 66 14.43 -0.95 18.48
C GLY A 66 13.83 -1.65 19.71
N ALA A 67 12.51 -1.87 19.77
CA ALA A 67 11.81 -2.34 20.98
C ALA A 67 10.85 -3.52 20.75
N GLY A 68 10.68 -3.95 19.49
CA GLY A 68 9.72 -4.97 19.08
C GLY A 68 8.96 -4.46 17.86
N ALA A 69 9.42 -4.85 16.67
CA ALA A 69 8.90 -4.37 15.41
C ALA A 69 7.40 -4.70 15.28
N ARG A 70 6.60 -3.70 14.92
CA ARG A 70 5.17 -3.87 14.62
C ARG A 70 4.94 -3.61 13.15
N LEU A 71 4.15 -4.47 12.50
CA LEU A 71 3.78 -4.28 11.11
C LEU A 71 2.32 -3.85 10.98
N ASN A 72 2.08 -2.84 10.14
CA ASN A 72 0.76 -2.46 9.68
C ASN A 72 0.74 -2.51 8.16
N ALA A 73 -0.31 -3.04 7.56
CA ALA A 73 -0.49 -3.01 6.11
C ALA A 73 -1.84 -2.38 5.75
N LYS A 74 -1.84 -1.44 4.82
CA LYS A 74 -3.05 -0.79 4.33
C LYS A 74 -3.03 -0.57 2.82
N VAL A 75 -4.20 -0.59 2.20
CA VAL A 75 -4.44 -0.02 0.87
C VAL A 75 -5.07 1.35 1.08
N VAL A 76 -4.42 2.40 0.59
CA VAL A 76 -4.78 3.79 0.89
C VAL A 76 -4.68 4.65 -0.35
N TRP A 77 -5.59 5.61 -0.50
CA TRP A 77 -5.54 6.64 -1.53
C TRP A 77 -4.62 7.77 -1.11
N GLY A 78 -3.89 8.32 -2.07
CA GLY A 78 -3.10 9.53 -1.90
C GLY A 78 -3.95 10.75 -1.53
N GLN A 79 -3.26 11.87 -1.34
CA GLN A 79 -3.94 13.17 -1.19
C GLN A 79 -4.67 13.54 -2.48
N PRO A 80 -5.78 14.30 -2.41
CA PRO A 80 -6.36 14.88 -1.20
C PRO A 80 -7.27 13.94 -0.40
N SER A 81 -7.57 12.74 -0.91
CA SER A 81 -8.53 11.82 -0.30
C SER A 81 -8.06 11.26 1.05
N GLY A 82 -6.86 10.66 1.09
CA GLY A 82 -6.36 9.96 2.28
C GLY A 82 -7.19 8.75 2.74
N LEU A 83 -8.24 8.36 1.99
CA LEU A 83 -9.15 7.28 2.36
C LEU A 83 -8.44 5.92 2.39
N VAL A 84 -8.78 5.12 3.40
CA VAL A 84 -8.28 3.75 3.56
C VAL A 84 -9.28 2.78 2.96
N GLU A 85 -8.89 2.07 1.91
CA GLU A 85 -9.70 1.02 1.27
C GLU A 85 -9.70 -0.27 2.09
N MET A 86 -8.55 -0.59 2.68
CA MET A 86 -8.39 -1.77 3.51
C MET A 86 -7.24 -1.56 4.48
N GLN A 87 -7.41 -2.05 5.70
CA GLN A 87 -6.34 -2.10 6.69
C GLN A 87 -6.29 -3.49 7.31
N THR A 88 -5.08 -3.94 7.61
CA THR A 88 -4.84 -5.14 8.40
C THR A 88 -3.83 -4.78 9.48
N GLU A 89 -4.28 -4.86 10.72
CA GLU A 89 -3.40 -4.89 11.87
C GLU A 89 -2.81 -6.30 11.98
N LEU A 90 -1.49 -6.39 11.84
CA LEU A 90 -0.77 -7.65 11.94
C LEU A 90 -0.38 -7.81 13.41
N GLN A 91 -1.15 -8.61 14.13
CA GLN A 91 -0.80 -8.95 15.50
C GLN A 91 0.58 -9.62 15.53
N ASP A 92 1.36 -9.25 16.55
CA ASP A 92 2.71 -9.75 16.83
C ASP A 92 3.79 -9.49 15.79
N GLY A 93 3.64 -8.50 14.90
CA GLY A 93 4.79 -8.06 14.06
C GLY A 93 5.39 -9.18 13.20
N GLU A 94 4.60 -10.21 12.90
CA GLU A 94 5.08 -11.42 12.26
C GLU A 94 4.97 -11.29 10.73
N LEU A 95 6.11 -11.42 10.04
CA LEU A 95 6.16 -11.59 8.59
C LEU A 95 5.22 -12.69 8.06
N PRO A 96 5.01 -13.84 8.75
CA PRO A 96 3.98 -14.80 8.40
C PRO A 96 2.56 -14.21 8.27
N ALA A 97 2.14 -13.36 9.21
CA ALA A 97 0.82 -12.73 9.15
C ALA A 97 0.71 -11.80 7.94
N LEU A 98 1.78 -11.07 7.61
CA LEU A 98 1.84 -10.25 6.39
C LEU A 98 1.72 -11.12 5.13
N HIS A 99 2.43 -12.25 5.07
CA HIS A 99 2.34 -13.18 3.94
C HIS A 99 0.92 -13.73 3.77
N ALA A 100 0.23 -14.05 4.87
CA ALA A 100 -1.14 -14.54 4.83
C ALA A 100 -2.14 -13.45 4.37
N ALA A 101 -1.94 -12.19 4.76
CA ALA A 101 -2.79 -11.07 4.36
C ALA A 101 -2.52 -10.57 2.94
N LEU A 102 -1.31 -10.79 2.41
CA LEU A 102 -0.84 -10.20 1.16
C LEU A 102 -1.75 -10.48 -0.05
N PRO A 103 -2.27 -11.71 -0.29
CA PRO A 103 -3.17 -11.94 -1.42
C PRO A 103 -4.43 -11.07 -1.37
N ARG A 104 -5.03 -10.90 -0.19
CA ARG A 104 -6.23 -10.06 -0.01
C ARG A 104 -5.91 -8.58 -0.22
N LEU A 105 -4.78 -8.11 0.30
CA LEU A 105 -4.32 -6.74 0.13
C LEU A 105 -4.03 -6.42 -1.35
N LEU A 106 -3.38 -7.33 -2.07
CA LEU A 106 -3.10 -7.18 -3.50
C LEU A 106 -4.38 -7.19 -4.34
N ALA A 107 -5.34 -8.06 -4.01
CA ALA A 107 -6.64 -8.06 -4.69
C ALA A 107 -7.40 -6.73 -4.47
N CYS A 108 -7.37 -6.20 -3.25
CA CYS A 108 -7.95 -4.89 -2.94
C CYS A 108 -7.26 -3.76 -3.70
N LEU A 109 -5.92 -3.73 -3.72
CA LEU A 109 -5.15 -2.75 -4.49
C LEU A 109 -5.49 -2.81 -5.99
N GLN A 110 -5.55 -4.01 -6.56
CA GLN A 110 -5.90 -4.20 -7.97
C GLN A 110 -7.31 -3.66 -8.26
N GLN A 111 -8.30 -4.01 -7.43
CA GLN A 111 -9.67 -3.51 -7.59
C GLN A 111 -9.76 -1.98 -7.49
N ALA A 112 -9.04 -1.39 -6.54
CA ALA A 112 -8.98 0.05 -6.37
C ALA A 112 -8.31 0.74 -7.58
N ALA A 113 -7.16 0.23 -8.03
CA ALA A 113 -6.44 0.73 -9.20
C ALA A 113 -7.28 0.63 -10.49
N CYS A 114 -7.97 -0.49 -10.70
CA CYS A 114 -8.90 -0.66 -11.82
C CYS A 114 -10.05 0.35 -11.77
N ARG A 115 -10.56 0.67 -10.57
CA ARG A 115 -11.64 1.65 -10.37
C ARG A 115 -11.19 3.09 -10.58
N GLY A 116 -9.92 3.40 -10.27
CA GLY A 116 -9.31 4.72 -10.46
C GLY A 116 -9.86 5.84 -9.58
N ARG A 117 -10.66 5.52 -8.56
CA ARG A 117 -11.18 6.47 -7.56
C ARG A 117 -11.60 5.75 -6.28
N PRO A 118 -11.66 6.43 -5.13
CA PRO A 118 -12.17 5.84 -3.90
C PRO A 118 -13.56 5.22 -4.06
N GLY A 119 -13.78 4.09 -3.40
CA GLY A 119 -15.13 3.54 -3.28
C GLY A 119 -15.99 4.51 -2.47
N VAL A 120 -17.27 4.67 -2.82
CA VAL A 120 -18.20 5.41 -1.97
C VAL A 120 -18.38 4.61 -0.69
N THR A 121 -17.70 5.00 0.39
CA THR A 121 -18.06 4.57 1.74
C THR A 121 -19.39 5.24 2.05
N GLY A 122 -20.49 4.49 1.93
CA GLY A 122 -21.78 4.94 2.45
C GLY A 122 -21.62 5.32 3.91
N THR A 123 -22.11 6.52 4.24
CA THR A 123 -22.33 7.02 5.60
C THR A 123 -23.11 6.03 6.46
#